data_AF-A0A455U5G1-F1
#
_entry.id   AF-A0A455U5G1-F1
#
_cell.length_a   1.000
_cell.length_b   1.000
_cell.length_c   1.000
_cell.angle_alpha   90.00
_cell.angle_beta   90.00
_cell.angle_gamma   90.00
#
_symmetry.space_group_name_H-M   'P 1'
#
loop_
_entity.id
_entity.type
_entity.pdbx_description
1 polymer ?
#
loop_
_entity_poly.entity_id
_entity_poly.type
_entity_poly.pdbx_seq_one_letter_code
_entity_poly.pdbx_strand_id
1 'polypeptide(L)'
;MRRAGWGVWIAYQLEGSYEEMPPNLLDELNRDRRWCHGNLMNFRLFFSQGIHPVHRAVFLTGLMSYLSAPLWCLFLVLSTALLAVHTFSTPDYFPEPGMLFPVWPQWNPTLAVGLFGVTALLLFLPKLLSVLLVWIRVAATLAGRSKYWRAWCLSRSFLCY
;
A
#
# COMPACT_ATOMS: atom_id res chain seq x y z
N MET A 1 -0.55 -15.75 22.93
CA MET A 1 -1.79 -15.00 23.23
C MET A 1 -2.78 -15.00 22.06
N ARG A 2 -2.50 -14.34 20.92
CA ARG A 2 -3.43 -14.31 19.77
C ARG A 2 -3.74 -15.69 19.17
N ARG A 3 -2.74 -16.59 19.10
CA ARG A 3 -2.92 -18.00 18.66
C ARG A 3 -3.82 -18.83 19.60
N ALA A 4 -3.97 -18.40 20.86
CA ALA A 4 -4.85 -19.03 21.84
C ALA A 4 -6.24 -18.38 21.91
N GLY A 5 -6.61 -17.57 20.90
CA GLY A 5 -7.94 -16.95 20.79
C GLY A 5 -8.12 -15.62 21.53
N TRP A 6 -7.09 -15.12 22.21
CA TRP A 6 -7.20 -13.89 23.01
C TRP A 6 -7.12 -12.63 22.14
N GLY A 7 -8.07 -11.71 22.35
CA GLY A 7 -8.03 -10.36 21.81
C GLY A 7 -6.98 -9.51 22.53
N VAL A 8 -6.15 -8.82 21.75
CA VAL A 8 -5.16 -7.85 22.23
C VAL A 8 -5.59 -6.49 21.69
N TRP A 9 -5.67 -5.52 22.60
CA TRP A 9 -6.08 -4.15 22.34
C TRP A 9 -4.99 -3.21 22.85
N ILE A 10 -4.73 -2.12 22.14
CA ILE A 10 -3.81 -1.07 22.57
C ILE A 10 -4.65 0.02 23.21
N ALA A 11 -4.39 0.34 24.48
CA ALA A 11 -5.14 1.35 25.23
C ALA A 11 -4.50 2.74 25.03
N TYR A 12 -5.00 3.48 24.03
CA TYR A 12 -4.49 4.83 23.70
C TYR A 12 -4.88 5.92 24.70
N GLN A 13 -5.81 5.63 25.62
CA GLN A 13 -6.37 6.60 26.57
C GLN A 13 -5.61 6.65 27.91
N LEU A 14 -4.61 5.77 28.10
CA LEU A 14 -3.75 5.83 29.28
C LEU A 14 -2.66 6.89 29.08
N GLU A 15 -2.71 7.94 29.89
CA GLU A 15 -1.64 8.93 29.98
C GLU A 15 -0.47 8.40 30.84
N GLY A 16 0.76 8.84 30.57
CA GLY A 16 1.94 8.53 31.38
C GLY A 16 2.96 7.54 30.78
N SER A 17 2.70 6.99 29.59
CA SER A 17 3.70 6.22 28.82
C SER A 17 4.31 7.07 27.72
N TYR A 18 5.37 7.80 28.04
CA TYR A 18 6.14 8.56 27.04
C TYR A 18 7.33 7.72 26.58
N GLU A 19 7.45 7.52 25.26
CA GLU A 19 8.64 6.92 24.66
C GLU A 19 9.64 8.04 24.37
N GLU A 20 10.75 8.07 25.08
CA GLU A 20 11.82 9.02 24.79
C GLU A 20 12.50 8.67 23.47
N MET A 21 12.69 9.66 22.58
CA MET A 21 13.47 9.44 21.36
C MET A 21 14.97 9.41 21.68
N PRO A 22 15.74 8.51 21.05
CA PRO A 22 17.19 8.50 21.21
C PRO A 22 17.78 9.85 20.78
N PRO A 23 18.73 10.42 21.56
CA PRO A 23 19.26 11.76 21.32
C PRO A 23 20.26 11.83 20.15
N ASN A 24 20.73 10.68 19.65
CA ASN A 24 21.76 10.58 18.62
C ASN A 24 21.30 9.68 17.46
N LEU A 25 21.71 10.04 16.24
CA LEU A 25 21.44 9.28 15.02
C LEU A 25 22.00 7.85 15.09
N LEU A 26 23.18 7.66 15.70
CA LEU A 26 23.75 6.32 15.87
C LEU A 26 22.89 5.41 16.75
N ASP A 27 22.27 5.98 17.79
CA ASP A 27 21.40 5.24 18.71
C ASP A 27 20.07 4.88 18.03
N GLU A 28 19.55 5.78 17.20
CA GLU A 28 18.39 5.51 16.35
C GLU A 28 18.67 4.39 15.35
N LEU A 29 19.81 4.41 14.66
CA LEU A 29 20.21 3.34 13.74
C LEU A 29 20.37 1.98 14.44
N ASN A 30 20.92 1.97 15.66
CA ASN A 30 21.02 0.75 16.46
C ASN A 30 19.64 0.24 16.91
N ARG A 31 18.70 1.14 17.24
CA ARG A 31 17.29 0.78 17.52
C ARG A 31 16.65 0.16 16.29
N ASP A 32 16.77 0.81 15.14
CA ASP A 32 16.22 0.33 13.87
C ASP A 32 16.79 -1.01 13.45
N ARG A 33 18.08 -1.25 13.68
CA ARG A 33 18.70 -2.56 13.45
C ARG A 33 18.06 -3.66 14.30
N ARG A 34 17.79 -3.39 15.58
CA ARG A 34 17.10 -4.35 16.46
C ARG A 34 15.65 -4.57 16.02
N TRP A 35 14.94 -3.52 15.61
CA TRP A 35 13.57 -3.62 15.09
C TRP A 35 13.49 -4.41 13.79
N CYS A 36 14.42 -4.16 12.87
CA CYS A 36 14.56 -4.91 11.62
C CYS A 36 14.82 -6.39 11.92
N HIS A 37 15.79 -6.71 12.76
CA HIS A 37 16.11 -8.09 13.12
C HIS A 37 14.93 -8.81 13.79
N GLY A 38 14.22 -8.14 14.71
CA GLY A 38 13.01 -8.67 15.34
C GLY A 38 11.89 -8.94 14.35
N ASN A 39 11.65 -8.02 13.41
CA ASN A 39 10.62 -8.17 12.38
C ASN A 39 10.95 -9.29 11.38
N LEU A 40 12.23 -9.42 10.97
CA LEU A 40 12.69 -10.52 10.12
C LEU A 40 12.62 -11.87 10.84
N MET A 41 12.87 -11.92 12.15
CA MET A 41 12.68 -13.13 12.93
C MET A 41 11.19 -13.50 13.05
N ASN A 42 10.32 -12.51 13.27
CA ASN A 42 8.87 -12.70 13.32
C ASN A 42 8.29 -13.18 11.98
N PHE A 43 8.95 -12.94 10.84
CA PHE A 43 8.54 -13.50 9.55
C PHE A 43 8.43 -15.03 9.57
N ARG A 44 9.20 -15.74 10.41
CA ARG A 44 9.05 -17.20 10.58
C ARG A 44 7.65 -17.61 11.04
N LEU A 45 6.93 -16.75 11.76
CA LEU A 45 5.55 -16.99 12.20
C LEU A 45 4.56 -16.99 11.02
N PHE A 46 4.93 -16.43 9.87
CA PHE A 46 4.14 -16.50 8.64
C PHE A 46 3.87 -17.96 8.21
N PHE A 47 4.87 -18.83 8.37
CA PHE A 47 4.77 -20.26 8.03
C PHE A 47 4.07 -21.11 9.11
N SER A 48 3.69 -20.51 10.24
CA SER A 48 3.03 -21.24 11.31
C SER A 48 1.55 -21.50 11.01
N GLN A 49 1.09 -22.71 11.34
CA GLN A 49 -0.29 -23.13 11.14
C GLN A 49 -1.20 -22.60 12.26
N GLY A 50 -2.42 -22.16 11.91
CA GLY A 50 -3.42 -21.67 12.87
C GLY A 50 -3.49 -20.15 13.08
N ILE A 51 -2.84 -19.34 12.23
CA ILE A 51 -2.94 -17.86 12.27
C ILE A 51 -3.86 -17.37 11.15
N HIS A 52 -4.84 -16.51 11.50
CA HIS A 52 -5.77 -15.89 10.55
C HIS A 52 -5.04 -15.12 9.43
N PRO A 53 -5.47 -15.22 8.16
CA PRO A 53 -4.75 -14.65 7.01
C PRO A 53 -4.48 -13.14 7.11
N VAL A 54 -5.37 -12.37 7.73
CA VAL A 54 -5.18 -10.93 7.97
C VAL A 54 -3.92 -10.65 8.79
N HIS A 55 -3.65 -11.44 9.83
CA HIS A 55 -2.44 -11.27 10.63
C HIS A 55 -1.18 -11.65 9.85
N ARG A 56 -1.27 -12.62 8.92
CA ARG A 56 -0.16 -12.97 8.03
C ARG A 56 0.19 -11.83 7.07
N ALA A 57 -0.81 -11.13 6.55
CA ALA A 57 -0.60 -9.97 5.70
C ALA A 57 0.16 -8.85 6.43
N VAL A 58 -0.11 -8.60 7.72
CA VAL A 58 0.63 -7.61 8.52
C VAL A 58 2.12 -7.96 8.64
N PHE A 59 2.45 -9.23 8.89
CA PHE A 59 3.85 -9.67 8.92
C PHE A 59 4.53 -9.54 7.55
N LEU A 60 3.82 -9.85 6.46
CA LEU A 60 4.34 -9.70 5.10
C LEU A 60 4.59 -8.23 4.74
N THR A 61 3.66 -7.33 5.08
CA THR A 61 3.84 -5.89 4.86
C THR A 61 5.05 -5.35 5.62
N GLY A 62 5.27 -5.80 6.86
CA GLY A 62 6.47 -5.46 7.64
C GLY A 62 7.76 -6.01 7.04
N LEU A 63 7.75 -7.18 6.40
CA LEU A 63 8.90 -7.68 5.64
C LEU A 63 9.15 -6.81 4.39
N MET A 64 8.08 -6.49 3.65
CA MET A 64 8.17 -5.70 2.42
C MET A 64 8.70 -4.29 2.65
N SER A 65 8.42 -3.66 3.81
CA SER A 65 8.98 -2.34 4.13
C SER A 65 10.51 -2.37 4.24
N TYR A 66 11.09 -3.44 4.78
CA TYR A 66 12.56 -3.57 4.85
C TYR A 66 13.19 -4.02 3.53
N LEU A 67 12.49 -4.83 2.73
CA LEU A 67 12.92 -5.22 1.37
C LEU A 67 12.88 -4.06 0.37
N SER A 68 12.04 -3.05 0.61
CA SER A 68 11.92 -1.88 -0.26
C SER A 68 13.25 -1.13 -0.42
N ALA A 69 14.00 -0.93 0.68
CA ALA A 69 15.28 -0.21 0.66
C ALA A 69 16.36 -0.84 -0.26
N PRO A 70 16.68 -2.15 -0.16
CA PRO A 70 17.64 -2.78 -1.07
C PRO A 70 17.12 -2.88 -2.50
N LEU A 71 15.81 -3.08 -2.71
CA LEU A 71 15.21 -3.04 -4.05
C LEU A 71 15.38 -1.66 -4.70
N TRP A 72 15.21 -0.59 -3.93
CA TRP A 72 15.44 0.78 -4.39
C TRP A 72 16.91 1.02 -4.73
N CYS A 73 17.83 0.56 -3.87
CA CYS A 73 19.26 0.63 -4.13
C CYS A 73 19.63 -0.11 -5.42
N LEU A 74 19.12 -1.33 -5.60
CA LEU A 74 19.31 -2.12 -6.82
C LEU A 74 18.75 -1.41 -8.05
N PHE A 75 17.56 -0.81 -7.94
CA PHE A 75 16.96 -0.02 -9.02
C PHE A 75 17.85 1.16 -9.42
N LEU A 76 18.42 1.88 -8.46
CA LEU A 76 19.36 2.98 -8.74
C LEU A 76 20.61 2.47 -9.45
N VAL A 77 21.23 1.39 -8.95
CA VAL A 77 22.42 0.80 -9.58
C VAL A 77 22.15 0.34 -11.01
N LEU A 78 21.05 -0.39 -11.23
CA LEU A 78 20.66 -0.89 -12.55
C LEU A 78 20.33 0.26 -13.50
N SER A 79 19.66 1.30 -13.01
CA SER A 79 19.32 2.49 -13.80
C SER A 79 20.57 3.26 -14.22
N THR A 80 21.53 3.44 -13.30
CA THR A 80 22.83 4.05 -13.62
C THR A 80 23.63 3.18 -14.59
N ALA A 81 23.64 1.86 -14.42
CA ALA A 81 24.32 0.95 -15.33
C ALA A 81 23.70 0.98 -16.74
N LEU A 82 22.37 0.96 -16.83
CA LEU A 82 21.64 1.08 -18.10
C LEU A 82 21.94 2.40 -18.79
N LEU A 83 21.95 3.50 -18.05
CA LEU A 83 22.31 4.82 -18.58
C LEU A 83 23.76 4.85 -19.06
N ALA A 84 24.69 4.25 -18.31
CA ALA A 84 26.08 4.14 -18.71
C ALA A 84 26.22 3.36 -20.03
N VAL A 85 25.55 2.20 -20.16
CA VAL A 85 25.52 1.43 -21.41
C VAL A 85 24.96 2.27 -22.56
N HIS A 86 23.85 2.99 -22.36
CA HIS A 86 23.28 3.88 -23.36
C HIS A 86 24.19 5.05 -23.76
N THR A 87 25.01 5.54 -22.83
CA THR A 87 25.93 6.67 -23.07
C THR A 87 27.21 6.24 -23.77
N PHE A 88 27.75 5.07 -23.42
CA PHE A 88 28.98 4.53 -24.00
C PHE A 88 28.76 3.72 -25.28
N SER A 89 27.54 3.27 -25.55
CA SER A 89 27.19 2.60 -26.80
C SER A 89 26.80 3.65 -27.85
N THR A 90 27.45 3.64 -29.01
CA THR A 90 26.97 4.42 -30.15
C THR A 90 25.63 3.83 -30.59
N PRO A 91 24.55 4.64 -30.72
CA PRO A 91 23.29 4.15 -31.25
C PRO A 91 23.51 3.58 -32.66
N ASP A 92 23.23 2.29 -32.82
CA ASP A 92 23.33 1.61 -34.10
C ASP A 92 22.05 1.85 -34.89
N TYR A 93 22.12 2.78 -35.84
CA TYR A 93 20.99 3.16 -36.70
C TYR A 93 20.77 2.18 -37.86
N PHE A 94 21.72 1.26 -38.12
CA PHE A 94 21.68 0.29 -39.22
C PHE A 94 21.97 -1.13 -38.72
N PRO A 95 21.09 -1.69 -37.88
CA PRO A 95 21.33 -2.99 -37.24
C PRO A 95 21.33 -4.18 -38.23
N GLU A 96 20.82 -4.01 -39.46
CA GLU A 96 20.83 -5.04 -40.51
C GLU A 96 21.63 -4.62 -41.75
N PRO A 97 22.45 -5.53 -42.34
CA PRO A 97 23.21 -5.23 -43.55
C PRO A 97 22.27 -4.95 -44.74
N GLY A 98 22.43 -3.79 -45.38
CA GLY A 98 21.66 -3.41 -46.58
C GLY A 98 20.47 -2.48 -46.34
N MET A 99 20.26 -1.98 -45.12
CA MET A 99 19.26 -0.93 -44.85
C MET A 99 19.64 0.39 -45.54
N LEU A 100 18.69 0.96 -46.29
CA LEU A 100 18.83 2.25 -46.96
C LEU A 100 18.41 3.45 -46.07
N PHE A 101 17.71 3.18 -44.96
CA PHE A 101 17.18 4.21 -44.05
C PHE A 101 17.54 3.91 -42.59
N PRO A 102 17.93 4.93 -41.80
CA PRO A 102 18.28 4.76 -40.39
C PRO A 102 17.05 4.53 -39.49
N VAL A 103 17.17 3.63 -38.52
CA VAL A 103 16.13 3.40 -37.50
C VAL A 103 16.33 4.39 -36.34
N TRP A 104 15.47 5.40 -36.26
CA TRP A 104 15.49 6.37 -35.17
C TRP A 104 14.89 5.79 -33.88
N PRO A 105 15.37 6.20 -32.69
CA PRO A 105 14.74 5.85 -31.42
C PRO A 105 13.27 6.27 -31.42
N GLN A 106 12.36 5.30 -31.38
CA GLN A 106 10.92 5.57 -31.50
C GLN A 106 10.29 5.73 -30.12
N TRP A 107 9.73 6.91 -29.85
CA TRP A 107 8.89 7.14 -28.68
C TRP A 107 7.44 6.76 -29.00
N ASN A 108 6.86 5.84 -28.23
CA ASN A 108 5.48 5.36 -28.41
C ASN A 108 4.54 5.98 -27.37
N PRO A 109 3.85 7.10 -27.66
CA PRO A 109 3.01 7.81 -26.70
C PRO A 109 1.83 6.96 -26.20
N THR A 110 1.27 6.10 -27.04
CA THR A 110 0.12 5.24 -26.70
C THR A 110 0.47 4.27 -25.57
N LEU A 111 1.67 3.67 -25.60
CA LEU A 111 2.15 2.78 -24.55
C LEU A 111 2.40 3.54 -23.24
N ALA A 112 2.95 4.76 -23.31
CA ALA A 112 3.18 5.60 -22.14
C ALA A 112 1.86 5.99 -21.45
N VAL A 113 0.85 6.41 -22.22
CA VAL A 113 -0.48 6.73 -21.69
C VAL A 113 -1.17 5.48 -21.14
N GLY A 114 -1.03 4.33 -21.80
CA GLY A 114 -1.55 3.05 -21.30
C GLY A 114 -0.95 2.65 -19.96
N LEU A 115 0.38 2.74 -19.82
CA LEU A 115 1.08 2.44 -18.58
C LEU A 115 0.67 3.40 -17.45
N PHE A 116 0.56 4.70 -17.77
CA PHE A 116 0.08 5.72 -16.84
C PHE A 116 -1.36 5.46 -16.38
N GLY A 117 -2.26 5.12 -17.31
CA GLY A 117 -3.66 4.83 -17.00
C GLY A 117 -3.80 3.60 -16.09
N VAL A 118 -3.07 2.53 -16.38
CA VAL A 118 -3.08 1.29 -15.57
C VAL A 118 -2.53 1.55 -14.17
N THR A 119 -1.41 2.27 -14.06
CA THR A 119 -0.80 2.60 -12.76
C THR A 119 -1.68 3.53 -11.93
N ALA A 120 -2.27 4.55 -12.54
CA ALA A 120 -3.24 5.42 -11.88
C ALA A 120 -4.44 4.60 -11.37
N LEU A 121 -5.05 3.77 -12.22
CA LEU A 121 -6.17 2.92 -11.83
C LEU A 121 -5.79 2.05 -10.62
N LEU A 122 -4.68 1.31 -10.68
CA LEU A 122 -4.24 0.41 -9.62
C LEU A 122 -4.07 1.13 -8.27
N LEU A 123 -3.47 2.33 -8.28
CA LEU A 123 -3.23 3.11 -7.06
C LEU A 123 -4.50 3.77 -6.50
N PHE A 124 -5.40 4.27 -7.36
CA PHE A 124 -6.61 4.97 -6.93
C PHE A 124 -7.81 4.06 -6.70
N LEU A 125 -7.83 2.86 -7.26
CA LEU A 125 -8.91 1.89 -7.14
C LEU A 125 -9.33 1.62 -5.67
N PRO A 126 -8.44 1.33 -4.70
CA PRO A 126 -8.87 1.08 -3.33
C PRO A 126 -9.51 2.31 -2.67
N LYS A 127 -9.06 3.53 -3.02
CA LYS A 127 -9.67 4.78 -2.53
C LYS A 127 -11.05 5.01 -3.13
N LEU A 128 -11.20 4.81 -4.45
CA LEU A 128 -12.49 4.96 -5.14
C LEU A 128 -13.52 3.95 -4.61
N LEU A 129 -13.13 2.70 -4.42
CA LEU A 129 -13.99 1.67 -3.82
C LEU A 129 -14.39 2.01 -2.38
N SER A 130 -13.46 2.55 -1.59
CA SER A 130 -13.74 2.97 -0.22
C SER A 130 -14.76 4.10 -0.17
N VAL A 131 -14.61 5.12 -1.03
CA VAL A 131 -15.59 6.23 -1.15
C VAL A 131 -16.94 5.70 -1.60
N LEU A 132 -16.98 4.86 -2.64
CA LEU A 132 -18.22 4.26 -3.12
C LEU A 132 -18.94 3.47 -2.02
N LEU A 133 -18.20 2.68 -1.23
CA LEU A 133 -18.75 1.90 -0.13
C LEU A 133 -19.31 2.81 0.98
N VAL A 134 -18.63 3.90 1.32
CA VAL A 134 -19.14 4.91 2.26
C VAL A 134 -20.42 5.56 1.71
N TRP A 135 -20.43 5.93 0.43
CA TRP A 135 -21.62 6.50 -0.23
C TRP A 135 -22.83 5.55 -0.18
N ILE A 136 -22.63 4.28 -0.51
CA ILE A 136 -23.70 3.26 -0.45
C ILE A 136 -24.20 3.09 0.99
N ARG A 137 -23.30 3.01 1.98
CA ARG A 137 -23.69 2.89 3.40
C ARG A 137 -24.46 4.12 3.87
N VAL A 138 -23.98 5.32 3.55
CA VAL A 138 -24.65 6.59 3.91
C VAL A 138 -26.04 6.65 3.28
N ALA A 139 -26.18 6.32 2.00
CA ALA A 139 -27.46 6.28 1.31
C ALA A 139 -28.44 5.28 1.96
N ALA A 140 -27.96 4.09 2.37
CA ALA A 140 -28.78 3.11 3.08
C ALA A 140 -29.23 3.61 4.46
N THR A 141 -28.36 4.26 5.24
CA THR A 141 -28.75 4.90 6.51
C THR A 141 -29.76 6.02 6.33
N LEU A 142 -29.62 6.86 5.29
CA LEU A 142 -30.58 7.93 5.00
C LEU A 142 -31.96 7.37 4.59
N ALA A 143 -31.98 6.31 3.76
CA ALA A 143 -33.21 5.61 3.39
C ALA A 143 -33.89 4.93 4.59
N GLY A 144 -33.12 4.32 5.50
CA GLY A 144 -33.61 3.77 6.76
C GLY A 144 -34.18 4.84 7.68
N ARG A 145 -33.47 5.96 7.86
CA ARG A 145 -33.88 7.10 8.69
C ARG A 145 -35.15 7.78 8.16
N SER A 146 -35.37 7.81 6.84
CA SER A 146 -36.64 8.28 6.24
C SER A 146 -37.83 7.38 6.61
N LYS A 147 -37.64 6.06 6.69
CA LYS A 147 -38.70 5.12 7.12
C LYS A 147 -39.05 5.32 8.60
N TYR A 148 -38.07 5.53 9.48
CA TYR A 148 -38.34 5.82 10.89
C TYR A 148 -39.06 7.17 11.09
N TRP A 149 -38.71 8.21 10.33
CA TRP A 149 -39.41 9.50 10.37
C TRP A 149 -40.86 9.40 9.88
N ARG A 150 -41.12 8.66 8.79
CA ARG A 150 -42.49 8.44 8.30
C ARG A 150 -43.30 7.58 9.28
N ALA A 151 -42.72 6.52 9.84
CA ALA A 151 -43.37 5.68 10.84
C ALA A 151 -43.67 6.45 12.14
N TRP A 152 -42.76 7.35 12.56
CA TRP A 152 -42.97 8.21 13.73
C TRP A 152 -44.06 9.26 13.49
N CYS A 153 -44.12 9.88 12.30
CA CYS A 153 -45.21 10.80 11.93
C CYS A 153 -46.56 10.08 11.80
N LEU A 154 -46.63 8.90 11.18
CA LEU A 154 -47.86 8.11 11.06
C LEU A 154 -48.36 7.58 12.41
N SER A 155 -47.47 7.21 13.32
CA SER A 155 -47.83 6.78 14.68
C SER A 155 -48.37 7.92 15.55
N ARG A 156 -48.09 9.19 15.22
CA ARG A 156 -48.56 10.35 15.99
C ARG A 156 -49.92 10.88 15.51
N SER A 157 -50.38 10.46 14.33
CA SER A 157 -51.69 10.82 13.78
C SER A 157 -52.83 9.91 14.25
N PHE A 158 -52.54 8.80 14.95
CA PHE A 158 -53.53 7.83 15.43
C PHE A 158 -53.83 7.92 16.95
N LEU A 159 -53.25 8.89 17.67
CA LEU A 159 -53.42 9.08 19.12
C LEU A 159 -54.34 10.25 19.52
N CYS A 160 -55.14 10.75 18.57
CA CYS A 160 -56.23 11.70 18.83
C CYS A 160 -57.56 11.10 18.34
N TYR A 161 -58.07 10.10 19.06
CA TYR A 161 -59.50 9.79 19.20
C TYR A 161 -59.71 9.06 20.52
#